data_AF-A0A485KBE3-F1
#
_entry.id   AF-A0A485KBE3-F1
#
_cell.length_a   1.000
_cell.length_b   1.000
_cell.length_c   1.000
_cell.angle_alpha   90.00
_cell.angle_beta   90.00
_cell.angle_gamma   90.00
#
_symmetry.space_group_name_H-M   'P 1'
#
loop_
_entity.id
_entity.type
_entity.pdbx_description
1 polymer ?
#
loop_
_entity_poly.entity_id
_entity_poly.type
_entity_poly.pdbx_seq_one_letter_code
_entity_poly.pdbx_strand_id
1 'polypeptide(L)'
;MKPSSPTSVCCSDLADIEFCIQGTALTKAQGLFPSVDIGFDLRVQQPDKSWVVRCTLRDVCKLHTNLSQKVADPAFINEIARLAYPKQPFFNRRDTFVIKGLCVELDHYMDELLRLCRRFTATGNNTADANIVEQYVREFFASSATVAATSPI
;
A
#
# COMPACT_ATOMS: atom_id res chain seq x y z
N MET A 1 -23.53 -3.02 -23.41
CA MET A 1 -22.36 -2.52 -22.66
C MET A 1 -21.58 -3.74 -22.17
N LYS A 2 -20.36 -3.94 -22.70
CA LYS A 2 -19.51 -5.09 -22.37
C LYS A 2 -18.64 -4.67 -21.18
N PRO A 3 -18.59 -5.40 -20.05
CA PRO A 3 -17.65 -5.10 -18.98
C PRO A 3 -16.23 -5.31 -19.53
N SER A 4 -15.44 -4.24 -19.53
CA SER A 4 -14.02 -4.30 -19.83
C SER A 4 -13.34 -5.22 -18.83
N SER A 5 -12.70 -6.28 -19.33
CA SER A 5 -11.92 -7.23 -18.54
C SER A 5 -10.83 -6.50 -17.74
N PRO A 6 -10.48 -6.97 -16.53
CA PRO A 6 -9.37 -6.41 -15.78
C PRO A 6 -8.10 -6.59 -16.60
N THR A 7 -7.50 -5.47 -16.98
CA THR A 7 -6.21 -5.43 -17.68
C THR A 7 -5.21 -6.20 -16.84
N SER A 8 -4.68 -7.29 -17.41
CA SER A 8 -3.62 -8.07 -16.80
C SER A 8 -2.45 -7.14 -16.51
N VAL A 9 -2.15 -6.92 -15.23
CA VAL A 9 -1.03 -6.10 -14.79
C VAL A 9 0.25 -6.89 -15.07
N CYS A 10 0.84 -6.63 -16.24
CA CYS A 10 2.09 -7.24 -16.68
C CYS A 10 3.23 -7.00 -15.65
N CYS A 11 4.11 -8.01 -15.53
CA CYS A 11 5.32 -8.02 -14.72
C CYS A 11 5.96 -6.65 -14.53
N SER A 12 5.73 -6.09 -13.34
CA SER A 12 6.27 -4.82 -12.91
C SER A 12 7.30 -5.15 -11.85
N ASP A 13 8.57 -4.91 -12.15
CA ASP A 13 9.66 -5.14 -11.19
C ASP A 13 9.47 -4.19 -10.00
N LEU A 14 9.56 -4.72 -8.78
CA LEU A 14 9.35 -3.96 -7.56
C LEU A 14 10.38 -2.83 -7.42
N ALA A 15 11.55 -3.00 -8.06
CA ALA A 15 12.65 -2.04 -8.09
C ALA A 15 12.23 -0.66 -8.63
N ASP A 16 11.34 -0.63 -9.62
CA ASP A 16 11.01 0.58 -10.37
C ASP A 16 9.73 1.29 -9.89
N ILE A 17 9.16 0.84 -8.77
CA ILE A 17 7.97 1.45 -8.22
C ILE A 17 8.37 2.72 -7.46
N GLU A 18 7.69 3.82 -7.71
CA GLU A 18 7.68 5.00 -6.85
C GLU A 18 6.26 5.21 -6.37
N PHE A 19 6.08 5.76 -5.18
CA PHE A 19 4.75 6.16 -4.74
C PHE A 19 4.79 7.44 -3.92
N CYS A 20 3.64 8.10 -3.85
CA CYS A 20 3.39 9.17 -2.91
C CYS A 20 1.90 9.23 -2.56
N ILE A 21 1.58 9.70 -1.35
CA ILE A 21 0.19 9.99 -0.99
C ILE A 21 -0.23 11.31 -1.64
N GLN A 22 -1.20 11.27 -2.55
CA GLN A 22 -1.69 12.44 -3.27
C GLN A 22 -3.01 12.98 -2.70
N GLY A 23 -3.76 12.15 -1.97
CA GLY A 23 -5.07 12.56 -1.44
C GLY A 23 -5.61 11.67 -0.34
N THR A 24 -6.68 12.13 0.28
CA THR A 24 -7.46 11.38 1.27
C THR A 24 -8.94 11.51 1.01
N ALA A 25 -9.68 10.43 1.17
CA ALA A 25 -11.12 10.40 1.10
C ALA A 25 -11.71 9.91 2.42
N LEU A 26 -12.80 10.52 2.87
CA LEU A 26 -13.54 10.06 4.04
C LEU A 26 -14.78 9.30 3.58
N THR A 27 -14.83 8.01 3.89
CA THR A 27 -15.99 7.18 3.62
C THR A 27 -16.76 6.97 4.92
N LYS A 28 -18.06 7.30 4.92
CA LYS A 28 -18.94 7.01 6.05
C LYS A 28 -19.50 5.60 5.87
N ALA A 29 -19.21 4.70 6.80
CA ALA A 29 -19.90 3.41 6.84
C ALA A 29 -21.31 3.63 7.40
N GLN A 30 -22.33 3.20 6.66
CA GLN A 30 -23.70 3.17 7.15
C GLN A 30 -23.92 1.91 7.99
N GLY A 31 -24.27 2.07 9.26
CA GLY A 31 -24.50 0.98 10.22
C GLY A 31 -25.00 1.50 11.56
N LEU A 32 -25.26 0.58 12.51
CA LEU A 32 -25.75 0.92 13.85
C LEU A 32 -24.82 1.85 14.64
N PHE A 33 -23.53 1.85 14.31
CA PHE A 33 -22.54 2.81 14.79
C PHE A 33 -21.83 3.44 13.58
N PRO A 34 -22.18 4.67 13.19
CA PRO A 34 -21.57 5.30 12.01
C PRO A 34 -20.08 5.51 12.24
N SER A 35 -19.25 4.68 11.60
CA SER A 35 -17.79 4.83 11.56
C SER A 35 -17.37 5.63 10.34
N VAL A 36 -16.25 6.33 10.46
CA VAL A 36 -15.58 6.98 9.32
C VAL A 36 -14.29 6.24 9.07
N ASP A 37 -14.15 5.76 7.84
CA ASP A 37 -12.91 5.20 7.32
C ASP A 37 -12.21 6.25 6.46
N ILE A 38 -10.90 6.34 6.65
CA ILE A 38 -10.02 7.21 5.87
C ILE A 38 -9.41 6.33 4.77
N GLY A 39 -9.74 6.65 3.52
CA GLY A 39 -9.05 6.17 2.35
C GLY A 39 -7.90 7.11 2.00
N PHE A 40 -6.78 6.54 1.58
CA PHE A 40 -5.58 7.23 1.11
C PHE A 40 -5.42 6.92 -0.38
N ASP A 41 -5.24 7.97 -1.17
CA ASP A 41 -4.98 7.86 -2.60
C ASP A 41 -3.47 7.88 -2.81
N LEU A 42 -2.91 6.70 -3.06
CA LEU A 42 -1.50 6.49 -3.33
C LEU A 42 -1.31 6.58 -4.84
N ARG A 43 -0.60 7.61 -5.30
CA ARG A 43 -0.13 7.64 -6.67
C ARG A 43 1.04 6.69 -6.75
N VAL A 44 0.93 5.68 -7.60
CA VAL A 44 2.00 4.73 -7.91
C VAL A 44 2.53 5.07 -9.29
N GLN A 45 3.86 5.16 -9.42
CA GLN A 45 4.56 5.51 -10.64
C GLN A 45 5.60 4.45 -10.95
N GLN A 46 5.73 4.16 -12.24
CA GLN A 46 6.78 3.36 -12.86
C GLN A 46 7.25 4.09 -14.12
N PRO A 47 8.39 3.70 -14.73
CA PRO A 47 8.94 4.42 -15.88
C PRO A 47 7.96 4.62 -17.04
N ASP A 48 7.07 3.65 -17.27
CA ASP A 48 6.13 3.61 -18.39
C ASP A 48 4.66 3.89 -18.00
N LYS A 49 4.34 3.90 -16.70
CA LYS A 49 2.95 3.99 -16.25
C LYS A 49 2.80 4.64 -14.88
N SER A 50 1.64 5.26 -14.65
CA SER A 50 1.25 5.74 -13.32
C SER A 50 -0.24 5.49 -13.10
N TRP A 51 -0.61 5.11 -11.88
CA TRP A 51 -2.00 4.88 -11.51
C TRP A 51 -2.23 5.29 -10.05
N VAL A 52 -3.51 5.35 -9.65
CA VAL A 52 -3.88 5.67 -8.26
C VAL A 52 -4.46 4.44 -7.59
N VAL A 53 -3.91 4.12 -6.43
CA VAL A 53 -4.32 3.02 -5.56
C VAL A 53 -5.01 3.63 -4.35
N ARG A 54 -6.29 3.32 -4.16
CA ARG A 54 -7.02 3.75 -2.96
C ARG A 54 -6.97 2.66 -1.91
N CYS A 55 -6.30 2.90 -0.80
CA CYS A 55 -6.24 1.95 0.31
C CYS A 55 -6.64 2.59 1.64
N THR A 56 -6.92 1.78 2.64
CA THR A 56 -7.13 2.22 4.02
C THR A 56 -5.91 1.89 4.88
N LEU A 57 -5.85 2.44 6.09
CA LEU A 57 -4.84 2.02 7.08
C LEU A 57 -4.92 0.51 7.33
N ARG A 58 -6.13 -0.08 7.32
CA ARG A 58 -6.34 -1.51 7.51
C ARG A 58 -5.68 -2.35 6.41
N ASP A 59 -5.72 -1.88 5.17
CA ASP A 59 -5.12 -2.62 4.05
C ASP A 59 -3.59 -2.65 4.17
N VAL A 60 -2.99 -1.53 4.58
CA VAL A 60 -1.56 -1.42 4.88
C VAL A 60 -1.19 -2.32 6.05
N CYS A 61 -2.01 -2.32 7.10
CA CYS A 61 -1.85 -3.21 8.24
C CYS A 61 -1.86 -4.69 7.85
N LYS A 62 -2.78 -5.05 6.94
CA LYS A 62 -2.89 -6.42 6.41
C LYS A 62 -1.67 -6.79 5.57
N LEU A 63 -1.15 -5.88 4.74
CA LEU A 63 0.09 -6.10 3.99
C LEU A 63 1.25 -6.39 4.93
N HIS A 64 1.48 -5.56 5.94
CA HIS A 64 2.53 -5.78 6.94
C HIS A 64 2.41 -7.13 7.64
N THR A 65 1.19 -7.48 8.08
CA THR A 65 0.91 -8.75 8.78
C THR A 65 1.17 -9.94 7.87
N ASN A 66 0.76 -9.86 6.60
CA ASN A 66 1.02 -10.92 5.63
C ASN A 66 2.52 -11.09 5.40
N LEU A 67 3.27 -10.00 5.21
CA LEU A 67 4.72 -10.06 5.01
C LEU A 67 5.43 -10.63 6.24
N SER A 68 5.08 -10.21 7.45
CA SER A 68 5.73 -10.68 8.68
C SER A 68 5.39 -12.14 9.04
N GLN A 69 4.22 -12.64 8.63
CA GLN A 69 3.80 -14.01 8.92
C GLN A 69 4.16 -15.03 7.84
N LYS A 70 4.38 -14.59 6.60
CA LYS A 70 4.55 -15.49 5.45
C LYS A 70 5.98 -15.60 4.95
N VAL A 71 6.83 -14.62 5.24
CA VAL A 71 8.26 -14.68 4.96
C VAL A 71 8.95 -15.44 6.09
N ALA A 72 9.73 -16.46 5.77
CA ALA A 72 10.44 -17.26 6.77
C ALA A 72 11.82 -16.71 7.13
N ASP A 73 12.39 -15.85 6.28
CA ASP A 73 13.72 -15.27 6.50
C ASP A 73 13.79 -14.45 7.82
N PRO A 74 14.68 -14.84 8.75
CA PRO A 74 14.77 -14.20 10.06
C PRO A 74 15.33 -12.77 10.00
N ALA A 75 16.16 -12.44 9.00
CA ALA A 75 16.67 -11.08 8.87
C ALA A 75 15.55 -10.14 8.43
N PHE A 76 14.73 -10.56 7.47
CA PHE A 76 13.54 -9.83 7.04
C PHE A 76 12.54 -9.65 8.19
N ILE A 77 12.23 -10.72 8.94
CA ILE A 77 11.32 -10.65 10.10
C ILE A 77 11.83 -9.64 11.14
N ASN A 78 13.12 -9.63 11.43
CA ASN A 78 13.71 -8.69 12.38
C ASN A 78 13.65 -7.25 11.88
N GLU A 79 13.87 -7.02 10.59
CA GLU A 79 13.84 -5.68 10.00
C GLU A 79 12.40 -5.14 9.90
N ILE A 80 11.45 -5.96 9.43
CA ILE A 80 10.06 -5.53 9.31
C ILE A 80 9.45 -5.21 10.69
N ALA A 81 9.84 -5.95 11.74
CA ALA A 81 9.40 -5.70 13.11
C ALA A 81 9.93 -4.37 13.70
N ARG A 82 11.00 -3.80 13.13
CA ARG A 82 11.57 -2.50 13.55
C ARG A 82 10.90 -1.31 12.88
N LEU A 83 10.13 -1.52 11.80
CA LEU A 83 9.44 -0.43 11.12
C LEU A 83 8.41 0.21 12.05
N ALA A 84 8.35 1.55 12.03
CA ALA A 84 7.41 2.30 12.84
C ALA A 84 5.99 2.16 12.27
N TYR A 85 5.29 1.13 12.74
CA TYR A 85 3.96 0.79 12.24
C TYR A 85 2.93 1.89 12.53
N PRO A 86 2.24 2.45 11.51
CA PRO A 86 1.29 3.54 11.69
C PRO A 86 0.10 3.06 12.53
N LYS A 87 -0.17 3.78 13.63
CA LYS A 87 -1.23 3.42 14.57
C LYS A 87 -2.49 4.22 14.29
N GLN A 88 -3.64 3.58 14.45
CA GLN A 88 -4.90 4.29 14.29
C GLN A 88 -5.07 5.32 15.41
N PRO A 89 -5.36 6.60 15.09
CA PRO A 89 -5.60 7.59 16.12
C PRO A 89 -6.86 7.24 16.93
N PHE A 90 -6.71 7.29 18.26
CA PHE A 90 -7.77 6.94 19.22
C PHE A 90 -8.87 8.01 19.31
N PHE A 91 -8.57 9.26 18.95
CA PHE A 91 -9.51 10.40 19.01
C PHE A 91 -9.49 11.19 17.71
N ASN A 92 -10.59 11.90 17.43
CA ASN A 92 -10.68 12.92 16.36
C ASN A 92 -10.27 12.45 14.96
N ARG A 93 -10.72 11.26 14.53
CA ARG A 93 -10.45 10.68 13.20
C ARG A 93 -10.93 11.52 12.00
N ARG A 94 -11.67 12.61 12.24
CA ARG A 94 -12.16 13.56 11.24
C ARG A 94 -11.39 14.89 11.25
N ASP A 95 -10.51 15.08 12.22
CA ASP A 95 -9.70 16.28 12.33
C ASP A 95 -8.66 16.28 11.20
N THR A 96 -8.61 17.39 10.46
CA THR A 96 -7.72 17.54 9.32
C THR A 96 -6.24 17.44 9.72
N PHE A 97 -5.86 17.91 10.91
CA PHE A 97 -4.48 17.78 11.40
C PHE A 97 -4.13 16.33 11.72
N VAL A 98 -5.07 15.58 12.30
CA VAL A 98 -4.89 14.15 12.56
C VAL A 98 -4.75 13.39 11.24
N ILE A 99 -5.60 13.68 10.25
CA ILE A 99 -5.53 13.05 8.93
C ILE A 99 -4.20 13.37 8.25
N LYS A 100 -3.76 14.64 8.27
CA LYS A 100 -2.47 15.05 7.68
C LYS A 100 -1.28 14.40 8.36
N GLY A 101 -1.27 14.34 9.70
CA GLY A 101 -0.22 13.64 10.45
C GLY A 101 -0.15 12.17 10.08
N LEU A 102 -1.31 11.51 10.00
CA LEU A 102 -1.39 10.11 9.58
C LEU A 102 -0.94 9.90 8.14
N CYS A 103 -1.17 10.85 7.22
CA CYS A 103 -0.63 10.78 5.86
C CYS A 103 0.91 10.80 5.88
N VAL A 104 1.52 11.69 6.65
CA VAL A 104 3.00 11.77 6.74
C VAL A 104 3.58 10.48 7.33
N GLU A 105 2.97 9.98 8.41
CA GLU A 105 3.38 8.70 9.01
C GLU A 105 3.24 7.54 8.02
N LEU A 106 2.13 7.49 7.29
CA LEU A 106 1.86 6.43 6.33
C LEU A 106 2.80 6.49 5.12
N ASP A 107 3.06 7.69 4.60
CA ASP A 107 3.98 7.92 3.49
C ASP A 107 5.40 7.45 3.87
N HIS A 108 5.88 7.87 5.04
CA HIS A 108 7.17 7.43 5.56
C HIS A 108 7.24 5.91 5.76
N TYR A 109 6.23 5.32 6.41
CA TYR A 109 6.17 3.89 6.65
C TYR A 109 6.18 3.08 5.35
N MET A 110 5.38 3.48 4.36
CA MET A 110 5.29 2.78 3.07
C MET A 110 6.61 2.89 2.30
N ASP A 111 7.32 4.02 2.38
CA ASP A 111 8.64 4.20 1.79
C ASP A 111 9.68 3.27 2.44
N GLU A 112 9.73 3.20 3.77
CA GLU A 112 10.60 2.26 4.47
C GLU A 112 10.27 0.80 4.16
N LEU A 113 8.99 0.45 4.12
CA LEU A 113 8.53 -0.90 3.79
C LEU A 113 8.94 -1.30 2.37
N LEU A 114 8.74 -0.43 1.38
CA LEU A 114 9.14 -0.72 0.00
C LEU A 114 10.65 -0.81 -0.15
N ARG A 115 11.41 0.07 0.52
CA ARG A 115 12.87 0.00 0.53
C ARG A 115 13.36 -1.32 1.12
N LEU A 116 12.75 -1.78 2.21
CA LEU A 116 13.01 -3.09 2.80
C LEU A 116 12.71 -4.21 1.80
N CYS A 117 11.52 -4.22 1.22
CA CYS A 117 11.11 -5.24 0.26
C CYS A 117 12.05 -5.28 -0.95
N ARG A 118 12.42 -4.13 -1.53
CA ARG A 118 13.38 -4.04 -2.65
C ARG A 118 14.75 -4.57 -2.30
N ARG A 119 15.28 -4.17 -1.14
CA ARG A 119 16.58 -4.68 -0.68
C ARG A 119 16.53 -6.19 -0.56
N PHE A 120 15.49 -6.71 0.10
CA PHE A 120 15.32 -8.14 0.31
C PHE A 120 15.17 -8.91 -1.00
N THR A 121 14.39 -8.43 -1.97
CA THR A 121 14.22 -9.09 -3.27
C THR A 121 15.49 -9.00 -4.13
N ALA A 122 16.27 -7.92 -4.01
CA ALA A 122 17.51 -7.75 -4.76
C ALA A 122 18.69 -8.57 -4.22
N THR A 123 18.76 -8.76 -2.89
CA THR A 123 19.88 -9.46 -2.23
C THR A 123 19.54 -10.85 -1.73
N GLY A 124 18.26 -11.24 -1.77
CA GLY A 124 17.77 -12.45 -1.13
C GLY A 124 18.30 -13.72 -1.78
N ASN A 125 19.07 -14.51 -1.01
CA ASN A 125 19.49 -15.85 -1.42
C ASN A 125 18.33 -16.85 -1.48
N ASN A 126 17.21 -16.54 -0.79
CA ASN A 126 16.00 -17.36 -0.77
C ASN A 126 14.97 -16.85 -1.78
N THR A 127 14.97 -17.46 -2.97
CA THR A 127 14.06 -17.10 -4.08
C THR A 127 12.59 -17.30 -3.73
N ALA A 128 12.25 -18.24 -2.84
CA ALA A 128 10.86 -18.49 -2.46
C ALA A 128 10.27 -17.34 -1.63
N ASP A 129 11.00 -16.88 -0.62
CA ASP A 129 10.58 -15.75 0.22
C ASP A 129 10.54 -14.44 -0.58
N ALA A 130 11.51 -14.22 -1.47
CA ALA A 130 11.53 -13.06 -2.35
C ALA A 130 10.27 -13.00 -3.25
N ASN A 131 9.85 -14.14 -3.81
CA ASN A 131 8.63 -14.23 -4.60
C ASN A 131 7.37 -13.94 -3.77
N ILE A 132 7.32 -14.38 -2.50
CA ILE A 132 6.21 -14.09 -1.59
C ILE A 132 6.11 -12.58 -1.33
N VAL A 133 7.24 -11.92 -1.05
CA VAL A 133 7.30 -10.46 -0.84
C VAL A 133 6.79 -9.73 -2.08
N GLU A 134 7.32 -10.08 -3.26
CA GLU A 134 6.92 -9.44 -4.51
C GLU A 134 5.43 -9.64 -4.80
N GLN A 135 4.91 -10.85 -4.57
CA GLN A 135 3.49 -11.17 -4.75
C GLN A 135 2.60 -10.29 -3.88
N TYR A 136 2.83 -10.21 -2.56
CA TYR A 136 1.97 -9.43 -1.68
C TYR A 136 2.01 -7.92 -1.98
N VAL A 137 3.19 -7.38 -2.28
CA VAL A 137 3.33 -5.96 -2.62
C VAL A 137 2.64 -5.64 -3.94
N ARG A 138 2.79 -6.51 -4.94
CA ARG A 138 2.12 -6.37 -6.23
C ARG A 138 0.61 -6.47 -6.08
N GLU A 139 0.11 -7.44 -5.34
CA GLU A 139 -1.32 -7.61 -5.07
C GLU A 139 -1.90 -6.38 -4.36
N PHE A 140 -1.17 -5.78 -3.42
CA PHE A 140 -1.60 -4.55 -2.75
C PHE A 140 -1.80 -3.38 -3.74
N PHE A 141 -0.84 -3.16 -4.63
CA PHE A 141 -0.93 -2.09 -5.63
C PHE A 141 -1.89 -2.40 -6.79
N ALA A 142 -2.19 -3.67 -7.05
CA ALA A 142 -3.12 -4.09 -8.10
C ALA A 142 -4.58 -4.11 -7.60
N SER A 143 -4.83 -4.65 -6.41
CA SER A 143 -6.19 -4.86 -5.87
C SER A 143 -6.91 -3.57 -5.51
N SER A 144 -6.16 -2.49 -5.26
CA SER A 144 -6.71 -1.19 -4.90
C SER A 144 -6.59 -0.14 -6.00
N ALA A 145 -6.17 -0.53 -7.21
CA ALA A 145 -6.12 0.34 -8.37
C ALA A 145 -7.53 0.78 -8.76
N THR A 146 -7.85 2.04 -8.51
CA THR A 146 -9.04 2.67 -9.12
C THR A 146 -8.56 3.24 -10.44
N VAL A 147 -9.04 2.71 -11.57
CA VAL A 147 -8.71 3.29 -12.87
C VAL A 147 -9.35 4.68 -12.93
N ALA A 148 -8.55 5.71 -12.66
CA ALA A 148 -8.95 7.08 -12.93
C ALA A 148 -9.13 7.20 -14.45
N ALA A 149 -10.38 7.28 -14.90
CA ALA A 149 -10.70 7.55 -16.29
C ALA A 149 -10.05 8.88 -16.67
N THR A 150 -8.92 8.80 -17.38
CA THR A 150 -8.27 9.97 -17.96
C THR A 150 -9.21 10.52 -19.01
N SER A 151 -9.86 11.65 -18.73
CA SER A 151 -10.62 12.38 -19.75
C SER A 151 -9.61 12.99 -20.72
N PRO A 152 -9.67 12.71 -22.02
CA PRO A 152 -8.91 13.47 -22.99
C PRO A 152 -9.49 14.89 -23.06
N ILE A 153 -8.59 15.87 -23.04
CA ILE A 153 -8.90 17.29 -23.32
C ILE A 153 -9.33 17.43 -24.77
#